data_AF-X8DKW6-F1
#
_entry.id   AF-X8DKW6-F1
#
_cell.length_a   1.000
_cell.length_b   1.000
_cell.length_c   1.000
_cell.angle_alpha   90.00
_cell.angle_beta   90.00
_cell.angle_gamma   90.00
#
_symmetry.space_group_name_H-M   'P 1'
#
loop_
_entity.id
_entity.type
_entity.pdbx_description
1 polymer ?
#
loop_
_entity_poly.entity_id
_entity_poly.type
_entity_poly.pdbx_seq_one_letter_code
_entity_poly.pdbx_strand_id
1 'polypeptide(L)'
;MIPADPAPPWRYVELDGADVEAQVEEICAAERAAVCDLNGQPAFRAALIRVSEHQHRFVLTNHHIVLDGWSMPILLREIFASYHGQQLAPPPPYRSFMTWRAGRDHAAAQAIWREMFNGFASPTLVGRRTG
;
A
#
# COMPACT_ATOMS: atom_id res chain seq x y z
N MET A 1 12.14 -6.67 -14.27
CA MET A 1 11.21 -7.72 -14.76
C MET A 1 10.22 -7.97 -13.63
N ILE A 2 8.91 -7.84 -13.88
CA ILE A 2 7.90 -8.20 -12.86
C ILE A 2 7.71 -9.72 -12.96
N PRO A 3 7.82 -10.49 -11.86
CA PRO A 3 7.63 -11.94 -11.89
C PRO A 3 6.25 -12.30 -12.44
N ALA A 4 6.14 -13.43 -13.15
CA ALA A 4 4.86 -13.92 -13.70
C ALA A 4 3.92 -14.44 -12.60
N ASP A 5 4.48 -14.91 -11.49
CA ASP A 5 3.75 -15.37 -10.30
C ASP A 5 4.49 -14.89 -9.04
N PRO A 6 4.35 -13.60 -8.66
CA PRO A 6 4.98 -13.09 -7.46
C PRO A 6 4.20 -13.61 -6.25
N ALA A 7 4.81 -14.51 -5.47
CA ALA A 7 4.29 -14.84 -4.15
C ALA A 7 4.30 -13.55 -3.30
N PRO A 8 3.15 -13.09 -2.77
CA PRO A 8 3.16 -11.95 -1.87
C PRO A 8 4.01 -12.35 -0.67
N PRO A 9 4.92 -11.47 -0.20
CA PRO A 9 5.71 -11.74 0.99
C PRO A 9 4.77 -11.70 2.18
N TRP A 10 4.33 -12.87 2.59
CA TRP A 10 3.48 -13.06 3.74
C TRP A 10 4.15 -13.98 4.75
N ARG A 11 3.83 -13.78 6.02
CA ARG A 11 4.29 -14.66 7.09
C ARG A 11 3.15 -15.02 8.03
N TYR A 12 3.24 -16.21 8.61
CA TYR A 12 2.41 -16.65 9.70
C TYR A 12 3.22 -16.56 11.00
N VAL A 13 2.65 -15.98 12.05
CA VAL A 13 3.28 -15.83 13.36
C VAL A 13 2.33 -16.38 14.41
N GLU A 14 2.83 -17.25 15.28
CA GLU A 14 2.09 -17.72 16.44
C GLU A 14 2.66 -17.02 17.67
N LEU A 15 1.78 -16.37 18.43
CA LEU A 15 2.15 -15.76 19.70
C LEU A 15 1.59 -16.60 20.83
N ASP A 16 2.43 -16.87 21.82
CA ASP A 16 2.06 -17.51 23.06
C ASP A 16 2.55 -16.68 24.26
N GLY A 17 2.00 -16.96 25.43
CA GLY A 17 2.44 -16.33 26.68
C GLY A 17 1.79 -14.98 27.00
N ALA A 18 2.44 -14.24 27.90
CA ALA A 18 1.96 -12.96 28.39
C ALA A 18 2.30 -11.83 27.41
N ASP A 19 1.47 -10.78 27.40
CA ASP A 19 1.68 -9.54 26.64
C ASP A 19 1.63 -9.67 25.11
N VAL A 20 0.64 -10.40 24.61
CA VAL A 20 0.39 -10.57 23.16
C VAL A 20 0.21 -9.23 22.44
N GLU A 21 -0.39 -8.22 23.08
CA GLU A 21 -0.63 -6.93 22.42
C GLU A 21 0.67 -6.17 22.18
N ALA A 22 1.61 -6.14 23.13
CA ALA A 22 2.93 -5.53 22.91
C ALA A 22 3.71 -6.24 21.79
N GLN A 23 3.63 -7.57 21.72
CA GLN A 23 4.26 -8.35 20.65
C GLN A 23 3.65 -8.01 19.27
N VAL A 24 2.33 -7.82 19.20
CA VAL A 24 1.65 -7.37 17.96
C VAL A 24 2.11 -5.96 17.58
N GLU A 25 2.25 -5.04 18.54
CA GLU A 25 2.74 -3.69 18.28
C GLU A 25 4.17 -3.67 17.75
N GLU A 26 5.05 -4.51 18.32
CA GLU A 26 6.42 -4.68 17.84
C GLU A 26 6.45 -5.21 16.40
N ILE A 27 5.63 -6.21 16.09
CA ILE A 27 5.48 -6.72 14.72
C ILE A 27 5.02 -5.59 13.79
N CYS A 28 4.01 -4.81 14.18
CA CYS A 28 3.51 -3.71 13.37
C CYS A 28 4.58 -2.62 13.15
N ALA A 29 5.41 -2.33 14.16
CA ALA A 29 6.51 -1.38 14.04
C ALA A 29 7.59 -1.89 13.08
N ALA A 30 7.94 -3.18 13.17
CA ALA A 30 8.89 -3.82 12.26
C ALA A 30 8.38 -3.84 10.80
N GLU A 31 7.10 -4.14 10.58
CA GLU A 31 6.51 -4.10 9.23
C GLU A 31 6.54 -2.67 8.66
N ARG A 32 6.21 -1.65 9.45
CA ARG A 32 6.29 -0.23 9.05
C ARG A 32 7.71 0.20 8.69
N ALA A 33 8.72 -0.25 9.44
CA ALA A 33 10.11 0.05 9.11
C ALA A 33 10.54 -0.66 7.81
N ALA A 34 10.16 -1.93 7.65
CA ALA A 34 10.55 -2.75 6.51
C ALA A 34 9.97 -2.25 5.18
N VAL A 35 8.74 -1.72 5.18
CA VAL A 35 8.09 -1.26 3.94
C VAL A 35 8.64 0.06 3.40
N CYS A 36 9.33 0.83 4.25
CA CYS A 36 9.98 2.09 3.85
C CYS A 36 11.26 1.86 3.04
N ASP A 37 11.91 0.71 3.19
CA ASP A 37 13.04 0.34 2.36
C ASP A 37 12.53 -0.17 1.01
N LEU A 38 12.66 0.63 -0.05
CA LEU A 38 12.29 0.23 -1.41
C LEU A 38 13.45 -0.44 -2.17
N ASN A 39 14.63 -0.58 -1.56
CA ASN A 39 15.82 -1.08 -2.22
C ASN A 39 15.83 -2.62 -2.26
N GLY A 40 15.01 -3.18 -3.14
CA GLY A 40 14.92 -4.63 -3.34
C GLY A 40 14.04 -5.36 -2.33
N GLN A 41 13.43 -4.63 -1.38
CA GLN A 41 12.38 -5.18 -0.53
C GLN A 41 10.99 -4.97 -1.15
N PRO A 42 10.02 -5.84 -0.81
CA PRO A 42 8.67 -5.69 -1.34
C PRO A 42 7.92 -4.48 -0.77
N ALA A 43 7.27 -3.72 -1.65
CA ALA A 43 6.42 -2.59 -1.30
C ALA A 43 5.04 -2.98 -0.74
N PHE A 44 4.76 -4.27 -0.62
CA PHE A 44 3.51 -4.84 -0.09
C PHE A 44 3.87 -6.08 0.73
N ARG A 45 3.32 -6.19 1.94
CA ARG A 45 3.65 -7.20 2.94
C ARG A 45 2.41 -7.58 3.73
N ALA A 46 2.34 -8.84 4.17
CA ALA A 46 1.25 -9.32 5.01
C ALA A 46 1.77 -10.17 6.17
N ALA A 47 1.18 -10.03 7.35
CA ALA A 47 1.39 -10.92 8.48
C ALA A 47 0.04 -11.40 9.01
N LEU A 48 -0.11 -12.72 9.13
CA LEU A 48 -1.22 -13.33 9.83
C LEU A 48 -0.71 -13.83 11.19
N ILE A 49 -1.21 -13.23 12.26
CA ILE A 49 -0.73 -13.47 13.62
C ILE A 49 -1.82 -14.22 14.37
N ARG A 50 -1.54 -15.44 14.83
CA ARG A 50 -2.41 -16.18 15.74
C ARG A 50 -2.16 -15.70 17.16
N VAL A 51 -3.19 -15.11 17.79
CA VAL A 51 -3.12 -14.54 19.15
C VAL A 51 -3.84 -15.42 20.19
N SER A 52 -4.71 -16.33 19.73
CA SER A 52 -5.28 -17.44 20.52
C SER A 52 -5.77 -18.54 19.58
N GLU A 53 -6.34 -19.64 20.09
CA GLU A 53 -6.80 -20.79 19.30
C GLU A 53 -7.77 -20.40 18.15
N HIS A 54 -8.62 -19.39 18.38
CA HIS A 54 -9.64 -18.97 17.41
C HIS A 54 -9.55 -17.49 17.04
N GLN A 55 -8.46 -16.81 17.42
CA GLN A 55 -8.30 -15.39 17.17
C GLN A 55 -7.02 -15.11 16.41
N HIS A 56 -7.17 -14.31 15.35
CA HIS A 56 -6.08 -13.87 14.51
C HIS A 56 -6.09 -12.36 14.34
N ARG A 57 -4.91 -11.76 14.21
CA ARG A 57 -4.70 -10.39 13.74
C ARG A 57 -4.10 -10.46 12.35
N PHE A 58 -4.73 -9.79 11.39
CA PHE A 58 -4.20 -9.65 10.04
C PHE A 58 -3.61 -8.26 9.88
N VAL A 59 -2.30 -8.19 9.62
CA VAL A 59 -1.56 -6.94 9.42
C VAL A 59 -1.18 -6.84 7.95
N LEU A 60 -1.78 -5.87 7.26
CA LEU A 60 -1.45 -5.54 5.88
C LEU A 60 -0.61 -4.27 5.86
N THR A 61 0.55 -4.33 5.23
CA THR A 61 1.48 -3.19 5.16
C THR A 61 1.89 -2.94 3.73
N ASN A 62 1.80 -1.69 3.28
CA ASN A 62 2.14 -1.31 1.91
C ASN A 62 2.79 0.07 1.87
N HIS A 63 3.62 0.29 0.86
CA HIS A 63 4.10 1.61 0.51
C HIS A 63 3.08 2.29 -0.41
N HIS A 64 2.82 3.59 -0.23
CA HIS A 64 1.85 4.34 -1.05
C HIS A 64 2.23 4.47 -2.54
N ILE A 65 3.41 3.99 -2.93
CA ILE A 65 3.86 3.98 -4.33
C ILE A 65 3.12 2.92 -5.16
N VAL A 66 2.63 1.85 -4.51
CA VAL A 66 1.90 0.75 -5.17
C VAL A 66 0.40 0.77 -4.88
N LEU A 67 -0.04 1.44 -3.82
CA LEU A 67 -1.43 1.45 -3.39
C LEU A 67 -1.83 2.79 -2.78
N ASP A 68 -2.91 3.39 -3.30
CA ASP A 68 -3.48 4.63 -2.78
C ASP A 68 -4.68 4.38 -1.85
N GLY A 69 -5.24 5.46 -1.31
CA GLY A 69 -6.39 5.39 -0.41
C GLY A 69 -7.68 4.87 -1.06
N TRP A 70 -7.79 4.92 -2.40
CA TRP A 70 -8.95 4.39 -3.12
C TRP A 70 -8.83 2.88 -3.34
N SER A 71 -7.60 2.41 -3.58
CA SER A 71 -7.30 1.03 -3.90
C SER A 71 -7.33 0.12 -2.67
N MET A 72 -7.05 0.64 -1.48
CA MET A 72 -7.03 -0.14 -0.23
C MET A 72 -8.38 -0.83 0.10
N PRO A 73 -9.54 -0.12 0.13
CA PRO A 73 -10.83 -0.78 0.37
C PRO A 73 -11.21 -1.83 -0.69
N ILE A 74 -10.75 -1.64 -1.94
CA ILE A 74 -10.97 -2.59 -3.03
C ILE A 74 -10.19 -3.88 -2.76
N LEU A 75 -8.91 -3.76 -2.43
CA LEU A 75 -8.06 -4.91 -2.12
C LEU A 75 -8.58 -5.70 -0.92
N LEU A 76 -8.97 -5.01 0.17
CA LEU A 76 -9.52 -5.68 1.35
C LEU A 76 -10.80 -6.45 1.01
N ARG A 77 -11.70 -5.87 0.20
CA ARG A 77 -12.90 -6.55 -0.27
C ARG A 77 -12.57 -7.81 -1.05
N GLU A 78 -11.58 -7.74 -1.95
CA GLU A 78 -11.14 -8.88 -2.76
C GLU A 78 -10.53 -10.00 -1.90
N ILE A 79 -9.69 -9.65 -0.91
CA ILE A 79 -9.14 -10.60 0.07
C ILE A 79 -10.26 -11.35 0.79
N PHE A 80 -11.26 -10.63 1.33
CA PHE A 80 -12.37 -11.27 2.04
C PHE A 80 -13.27 -12.08 1.11
N ALA A 81 -13.54 -11.61 -0.11
CA ALA A 81 -14.29 -12.37 -1.10
C ALA A 81 -13.59 -13.71 -1.42
N SER A 82 -12.28 -13.69 -1.69
CA SER A 82 -11.49 -14.91 -1.90
C SER A 82 -11.46 -15.80 -0.67
N TYR A 83 -11.32 -15.24 0.54
CA TYR A 83 -11.38 -15.99 1.79
C TYR A 83 -12.71 -16.74 1.96
N HIS A 84 -13.82 -16.16 1.52
CA HIS A 84 -15.14 -16.79 1.53
C HIS A 84 -15.40 -17.69 0.31
N GLY A 85 -14.38 -18.00 -0.50
CA GLY A 85 -14.48 -18.88 -1.66
C GLY A 85 -15.19 -18.25 -2.87
N GLN A 86 -15.36 -16.92 -2.88
CA GLN A 86 -15.93 -16.22 -4.04
C GLN A 86 -14.90 -16.11 -5.15
N GLN A 87 -15.33 -16.36 -6.38
CA GLN A 87 -14.49 -16.19 -7.55
C GLN A 87 -14.41 -14.71 -7.94
N LEU A 88 -13.19 -14.18 -8.01
CA LEU A 88 -12.93 -12.81 -8.47
C LEU A 88 -12.80 -12.79 -10.00
N ALA A 89 -13.27 -11.70 -10.61
CA ALA A 89 -12.96 -11.42 -12.00
C ALA A 89 -11.45 -11.16 -12.16
N PRO A 90 -10.81 -11.59 -13.26
CA PRO A 90 -9.41 -11.32 -13.49
C PRO A 90 -9.19 -9.79 -13.59
N PRO A 91 -8.19 -9.24 -12.88
CA PRO A 91 -7.91 -7.81 -12.97
C PRO A 91 -7.41 -7.44 -14.36
N PRO A 92 -7.65 -6.19 -14.82
CA PRO A 92 -7.07 -5.72 -16.07
C PRO A 92 -5.53 -5.74 -15.99
N PRO A 93 -4.82 -6.05 -17.09
CA PRO A 93 -3.36 -6.12 -17.07
C PRO A 93 -2.74 -4.76 -16.73
N TYR A 94 -1.82 -4.73 -15.74
CA TYR A 94 -1.10 -3.51 -15.37
C TYR A 94 -0.32 -2.89 -16.55
N ARG A 95 0.13 -3.72 -17.51
CA ARG A 95 0.78 -3.24 -18.74
C ARG A 95 -0.09 -2.29 -19.55
N SER A 96 -1.42 -2.45 -19.51
CA SER A 96 -2.35 -1.60 -20.24
C SER A 96 -2.34 -0.18 -19.66
N PHE A 97 -2.32 -0.07 -18.33
CA PHE A 97 -2.14 1.19 -17.63
C PHE A 97 -0.78 1.83 -17.97
N MET A 98 0.31 1.05 -17.95
CA MET A 98 1.65 1.55 -18.31
C MET A 98 1.72 2.07 -19.75
N THR A 99 1.08 1.37 -20.68
CA THR A 99 1.02 1.77 -22.10
C THR A 99 0.23 3.07 -22.26
N TRP A 100 -0.94 3.16 -21.63
CA TRP A 100 -1.75 4.37 -21.61
C TRP A 100 -0.98 5.56 -21.01
N ARG A 101 -0.25 5.34 -19.90
CA ARG A 101 0.54 6.37 -19.22
C ARG A 101 1.70 6.86 -20.10
N ALA A 102 2.40 5.96 -20.80
CA ALA A 102 3.51 6.30 -21.68
C ALA A 102 3.06 7.15 -22.89
N GLY A 103 1.83 6.98 -23.35
CA GLY A 103 1.26 7.76 -24.46
C GLY A 103 0.77 9.16 -24.08
N ARG A 104 0.95 9.61 -22.83
CA ARG A 104 0.50 10.94 -22.38
C ARG A 104 1.48 12.03 -22.84
N ASP A 105 0.94 13.14 -23.34
CA ASP A 105 1.72 14.33 -23.64
C ASP A 105 2.08 15.08 -22.34
N HIS A 106 3.29 14.83 -21.86
CA HIS A 106 3.80 15.45 -20.64
C HIS A 106 4.12 16.94 -20.85
N ALA A 107 4.46 17.35 -22.07
CA ALA A 107 4.78 18.74 -22.38
C ALA A 107 3.52 19.61 -22.37
N ALA A 108 2.43 19.13 -22.99
CA ALA A 108 1.14 19.81 -22.93
C ALA A 108 0.61 19.91 -21.49
N ALA A 109 0.68 18.82 -20.72
CA ALA A 109 0.30 18.85 -19.31
C ALA A 109 1.12 19.87 -18.51
N GLN A 110 2.45 19.90 -18.73
CA GLN A 110 3.33 20.84 -18.05
C GLN A 110 3.03 22.30 -18.44
N ALA A 111 2.73 22.57 -19.72
CA ALA A 111 2.36 23.91 -20.18
C ALA A 111 1.09 24.42 -19.49
N ILE A 112 0.05 23.57 -19.40
CA ILE A 112 -1.20 23.89 -18.70
C ILE A 112 -0.95 24.19 -17.22
N TRP A 113 -0.18 23.36 -16.52
CA TRP A 113 0.11 23.60 -15.11
C TRP A 113 0.96 24.85 -14.88
N ARG A 114 1.92 25.15 -15.77
CA ARG A 114 2.70 26.40 -15.70
C ARG A 114 1.81 27.62 -15.85
N GLU A 115 0.87 27.59 -16.79
CA GLU A 115 -0.10 28.67 -16.98
C GLU A 115 -1.01 28.82 -15.77
N MET A 116 -1.54 27.71 -15.25
CA MET A 116 -2.44 27.70 -14.08
C MET A 116 -1.77 28.27 -12.82
N PHE A 117 -0.48 27.98 -12.61
CA PHE A 117 0.28 28.47 -11.47
C PHE A 117 0.99 29.81 -11.73
N ASN A 118 0.78 30.44 -12.88
CA ASN A 118 1.38 31.73 -13.16
C ASN A 118 0.86 32.80 -12.18
N GLY A 119 1.77 33.58 -11.59
CA GLY A 119 1.45 34.56 -10.54
C GLY A 119 1.28 33.99 -9.14
N PHE A 120 1.40 32.67 -8.94
CA PHE A 120 1.42 32.06 -7.61
C PHE A 120 2.81 32.21 -6.97
N ALA A 121 3.01 33.29 -6.20
CA ALA A 121 4.31 33.62 -5.62
C ALA A 121 4.57 33.01 -4.24
N SER A 122 3.51 32.67 -3.48
CA SER A 122 3.64 32.20 -2.10
C SER A 122 2.59 31.13 -1.78
N PRO A 123 2.97 30.03 -1.13
CA PRO A 123 2.01 29.05 -0.65
C PRO A 123 1.09 29.69 0.41
N THR A 124 -0.17 29.27 0.43
CA THR A 124 -1.06 29.59 1.56
C THR A 124 -0.54 28.87 2.80
N LEU A 125 -0.20 29.63 3.84
CA LEU A 125 0.27 29.07 5.10
C LEU A 125 -0.89 28.35 5.81
N VAL A 126 -0.94 27.03 5.73
CA VAL A 126 -1.92 26.21 6.45
C VAL A 126 -1.28 25.73 7.76
N GLY A 127 -1.08 26.66 8.70
CA GLY A 127 -0.47 26.40 10.01
C GLY A 127 -0.36 27.66 10.87
N ARG A 128 -0.31 27.51 12.20
CA ARG A 128 -0.14 28.66 13.11
C ARG A 128 1.32 29.10 13.07
N ARG A 129 1.56 30.37 12.75
CA ARG A 129 2.89 31.00 12.77
C ARG A 129 3.40 31.00 14.22
N THR A 130 4.22 30.03 14.59
CA THR A 130 4.95 30.06 15.86
C THR A 130 5.96 31.20 15.80
N GLY A 131 5.76 32.21 16.66
CA GLY A 131 6.74 33.26 16.92
C GLY A 131 7.82 32.81 17.89
#